data_AF-W7E2I7-F1
#
_entry.id   AF-W7E2I7-F1
#
_cell.length_a   1.000
_cell.length_b   1.000
_cell.length_c   1.000
_cell.angle_alpha   90.00
_cell.angle_beta   90.00
_cell.angle_gamma   90.00
#
_symmetry.space_group_name_H-M   'P 1'
#
loop_
_entity.id
_entity.type
_entity.pdbx_description
1 polymer ?
#
loop_
_entity_poly.entity_id
_entity_poly.type
_entity_poly.pdbx_seq_one_letter_code
_entity_poly.pdbx_strand_id
1 'polypeptide(L)'
;MQYKEIIAQHISFSCADHVQYDVVEPERVYDIWQYLNHGIEGDELGFTIEARGDFPKVSMSSVGRQSLLEYVQNAAEKFGGIFYANNKHLVIYSPAEWYQYNGIDLRYQFNTATVKLSSNTYNLKTYIKGFGATKENGTVVEAIYVSPNVSKYGRRKAEPVSDGRFYYSVNLQEYLKTQILDVPETSIDIQYTGSEPISENEQLYLIHEGLGYESMLSLKRMTFYHPYTNQPPELGFSNKLLDMVTIQRQAHRRYNNMNKRLESTRFEVQQVTGIANTALSGDVVGEVT
;
A
#
# COMPACT_ATOMS: atom_id res chain seq x y z
N MET A 1 -32.55 15.40 -16.83
CA MET A 1 -31.45 15.80 -15.92
C MET A 1 -30.23 15.00 -16.31
N GLN A 2 -29.13 15.66 -16.66
CA GLN A 2 -27.86 14.99 -16.94
C GLN A 2 -27.04 15.03 -15.65
N TYR A 3 -26.74 13.85 -15.09
CA TYR A 3 -25.91 13.74 -13.91
C TYR A 3 -24.44 13.75 -14.35
N LYS A 4 -23.59 14.49 -13.64
CA LYS A 4 -22.13 14.43 -13.80
C LYS A 4 -21.57 13.71 -12.58
N GLU A 5 -20.98 12.55 -12.79
CA GLU A 5 -20.19 11.86 -11.78
C GLU A 5 -18.79 12.49 -11.74
N ILE A 6 -18.32 12.86 -10.55
CA ILE A 6 -17.00 13.46 -10.34
C ILE A 6 -16.18 12.49 -9.50
N ILE A 7 -15.03 12.08 -10.02
CA ILE A 7 -14.05 11.25 -9.30
C ILE A 7 -12.77 12.08 -9.23
N ALA A 8 -12.33 12.41 -8.02
CA ALA A 8 -11.10 13.17 -7.77
C ALA A 8 -10.14 12.32 -6.94
N GLN A 9 -8.87 12.31 -7.33
CA GLN A 9 -7.83 11.61 -6.60
C GLN A 9 -6.98 12.58 -5.79
N HIS A 10 -6.28 12.03 -4.80
CA HIS A 10 -5.36 12.81 -3.99
C HIS A 10 -4.25 13.42 -4.86
N ILE A 11 -3.85 14.65 -4.56
CA ILE A 11 -2.85 15.40 -5.35
C ILE A 11 -1.50 14.69 -5.42
N SER A 12 -1.18 13.81 -4.47
CA SER A 12 0.05 13.02 -4.49
C SER A 12 0.24 12.23 -5.78
N PHE A 13 -0.85 11.79 -6.44
CA PHE A 13 -0.71 11.03 -7.69
C PHE A 13 -0.20 11.89 -8.86
N SER A 14 -0.25 13.22 -8.77
CA SER A 14 0.37 14.09 -9.78
C SER A 14 1.90 14.09 -9.71
N CYS A 15 2.52 13.42 -8.72
CA CYS A 15 3.96 13.18 -8.76
C CYS A 15 4.37 12.27 -9.93
N ALA A 16 3.42 11.56 -10.56
CA ALA A 16 3.66 10.81 -11.79
C ALA A 16 4.16 11.69 -12.95
N ASP A 17 3.84 13.00 -12.92
CA ASP A 17 4.24 13.95 -13.95
C ASP A 17 5.73 14.33 -13.85
N HIS A 18 6.38 14.08 -12.70
CA HIS A 18 7.84 14.18 -12.56
C HIS A 18 8.50 12.87 -12.97
N VAL A 19 9.41 12.94 -13.95
CA VAL A 19 10.13 11.79 -14.49
C VAL A 19 11.62 12.04 -14.40
N GLN A 20 12.32 11.12 -13.73
CA GLN A 20 13.78 11.12 -13.70
C GLN A 20 14.30 10.33 -14.90
N TYR A 21 15.00 11.01 -15.82
CA TYR A 21 15.54 10.41 -17.03
C TYR A 21 16.93 9.81 -16.83
N ASP A 22 17.67 10.28 -15.83
CA ASP A 22 19.00 9.80 -15.54
C ASP A 22 18.96 8.35 -15.04
N VAL A 23 19.90 7.55 -15.54
CA VAL A 23 20.04 6.14 -15.16
C VAL A 23 21.34 5.97 -14.41
N VAL A 24 21.24 5.31 -13.26
CA VAL A 24 22.40 4.85 -12.51
C VAL A 24 22.70 3.41 -12.91
N GLU A 25 23.84 3.24 -13.58
CA GLU A 25 24.49 1.95 -13.83
C GLU A 25 25.91 2.03 -13.23
N PRO A 26 26.48 0.95 -12.65
CA PRO A 26 26.02 -0.44 -12.57
C PRO A 26 25.13 -0.76 -11.35
N GLU A 27 24.81 -2.06 -11.12
CA GLU A 27 24.09 -2.54 -9.93
C GLU A 27 24.73 -1.99 -8.64
N ARG A 28 23.90 -1.38 -7.80
CA ARG A 28 24.33 -0.80 -6.52
C ARG A 28 23.37 -1.20 -5.42
N VAL A 29 23.91 -1.30 -4.21
CA VAL A 29 23.12 -1.42 -2.98
C VAL A 29 22.63 -0.02 -2.59
N TYR A 30 21.31 0.16 -2.58
CA TYR A 30 20.66 1.41 -2.21
C TYR A 30 20.13 1.36 -0.79
N ASP A 31 20.37 2.44 -0.05
CA ASP A 31 19.52 2.84 1.07
C ASP A 31 18.23 3.48 0.51
N ILE A 32 17.10 3.35 1.22
CA ILE A 32 15.82 3.89 0.75
C ILE A 32 15.92 5.38 0.42
N TRP A 33 16.64 6.15 1.25
CA TRP A 33 16.88 7.58 1.05
C TRP A 33 17.69 7.88 -0.19
N GLN A 34 18.73 7.09 -0.49
CA GLN A 34 19.52 7.28 -1.71
C GLN A 34 18.66 7.03 -2.95
N TYR A 35 17.80 6.02 -2.90
CA TYR A 35 16.89 5.68 -3.99
C TYR A 35 15.82 6.77 -4.20
N LEU A 36 15.22 7.27 -3.12
CA LEU A 36 14.18 8.32 -3.18
C LEU A 36 14.76 9.68 -3.58
N ASN A 37 15.93 10.05 -3.06
CA ASN A 37 16.59 11.31 -3.42
C ASN A 37 16.92 11.38 -4.91
N HIS A 38 17.34 10.26 -5.51
CA HIS A 38 17.55 10.20 -6.96
C HIS A 38 16.25 10.40 -7.75
N GLY A 39 15.12 9.90 -7.24
CA GLY A 39 13.82 10.01 -7.90
C GLY A 39 13.17 11.39 -7.83
N ILE A 40 13.53 12.22 -6.86
CA ILE A 40 13.00 13.60 -6.68
C ILE A 40 13.96 14.68 -7.18
N GLU A 41 15.15 14.28 -7.64
CA GLU A 41 16.15 15.21 -8.14
C GLU A 41 15.62 15.94 -9.37
N GLY A 42 15.69 17.28 -9.35
CA GLY A 42 15.15 18.12 -10.42
C GLY A 42 13.63 18.29 -10.39
N ASP A 43 12.98 18.01 -9.25
CA ASP A 43 11.53 18.26 -9.14
C ASP A 43 11.19 19.76 -9.17
N GLU A 44 10.41 20.14 -10.18
CA GLU A 44 9.85 21.49 -10.34
C GLU A 44 8.41 21.59 -9.82
N LEU A 45 7.79 20.45 -9.46
CA LEU A 45 6.39 20.39 -9.04
C LEU A 45 6.20 20.68 -7.54
N GLY A 46 7.28 20.82 -6.78
CA GLY A 46 7.27 21.20 -5.36
C GLY A 46 6.91 20.05 -4.42
N PHE A 47 7.21 18.82 -4.81
CA PHE A 47 7.13 17.66 -3.94
C PHE A 47 8.29 17.64 -2.95
N THR A 48 8.03 17.03 -1.80
CA THR A 48 9.06 16.69 -0.82
C THR A 48 8.91 15.23 -0.47
N ILE A 49 10.03 14.55 -0.21
CA ILE A 49 10.02 13.14 0.11
C ILE A 49 10.79 12.86 1.40
N GLU A 50 10.25 11.98 2.22
CA GLU A 50 10.92 11.47 3.40
C GLU A 50 10.69 9.99 3.66
N ALA A 51 11.66 9.34 4.32
CA ALA A 51 11.53 7.97 4.82
C ALA A 51 11.73 7.95 6.35
N ARG A 52 10.75 7.38 7.08
CA ARG A 52 10.75 7.32 8.54
C ARG A 52 10.82 5.87 9.04
N GLY A 53 11.81 5.60 9.89
CA GLY A 53 12.09 4.28 10.45
C GLY A 53 13.22 3.53 9.74
N ASP A 54 13.39 2.28 10.14
CA ASP A 54 14.48 1.44 9.66
C ASP A 54 14.07 0.61 8.46
N PHE A 55 14.88 0.69 7.40
CA PHE A 55 14.67 -0.03 6.15
C PHE A 55 15.90 -0.88 5.79
N PRO A 56 15.70 -2.08 5.21
CA PRO A 56 16.80 -2.88 4.71
C PRO A 56 17.44 -2.23 3.49
N LYS A 57 18.72 -2.47 3.24
CA LYS A 57 19.36 -2.09 1.98
C LYS A 57 18.92 -3.04 0.86
N VAL A 58 18.72 -2.53 -0.35
CA VAL A 58 18.28 -3.34 -1.49
C VAL A 58 19.24 -3.16 -2.66
N SER A 59 19.70 -4.26 -3.26
CA SER A 59 20.44 -4.20 -4.53
C SER A 59 19.46 -4.01 -5.68
N MET A 60 19.74 -3.03 -6.53
CA MET A 60 18.95 -2.77 -7.73
C MET A 60 19.88 -2.44 -8.89
N SER A 61 19.56 -2.95 -10.07
CA SER A 61 20.18 -2.61 -11.33
C SER A 61 19.30 -1.66 -12.13
N SER A 62 19.92 -0.75 -12.90
CA SER A 62 19.23 0.13 -13.86
C SER A 62 18.14 1.00 -13.21
N VAL A 63 18.49 1.68 -12.12
CA VAL A 63 17.59 2.64 -11.46
C VAL A 63 17.57 3.94 -12.27
N GLY A 64 16.42 4.31 -12.83
CA GLY A 64 16.28 5.48 -13.69
C GLY A 64 15.13 5.34 -14.69
N ARG A 65 14.88 6.40 -15.46
CA ARG A 65 13.85 6.44 -16.54
C ARG A 65 12.47 6.00 -16.07
N GLN A 66 12.10 6.43 -14.86
CA GLN A 66 10.84 6.10 -14.23
C GLN A 66 10.28 7.35 -13.53
N SER A 67 8.97 7.39 -13.33
CA SER A 67 8.29 8.51 -12.66
C SER A 67 8.55 8.51 -11.15
N LEU A 68 8.43 9.67 -10.49
CA LEU A 68 8.52 9.75 -9.02
C LEU A 68 7.50 8.84 -8.34
N LEU A 69 6.32 8.68 -8.96
CA LEU A 69 5.30 7.75 -8.49
C LEU A 69 5.80 6.29 -8.53
N GLU A 70 6.53 5.88 -9.57
CA GLU A 70 7.16 4.55 -9.66
C GLU A 70 8.32 4.39 -8.67
N TYR A 71 9.08 5.45 -8.40
CA TYR A 71 10.08 5.44 -7.32
C TYR A 71 9.42 5.15 -5.97
N VAL A 72 8.39 5.91 -5.60
CA VAL A 72 7.70 5.72 -4.31
C VAL A 72 7.09 4.31 -4.19
N GLN A 73 6.54 3.78 -5.29
CA GLN A 73 6.01 2.41 -5.33
C GLN A 73 7.10 1.36 -5.15
N ASN A 74 8.15 1.41 -5.95
CA ASN A 74 9.26 0.49 -5.86
C ASN A 74 9.93 0.55 -4.49
N ALA A 75 9.96 1.74 -3.88
CA ALA A 75 10.41 1.91 -2.51
C ALA A 75 9.50 1.16 -1.52
N ALA A 76 8.19 1.37 -1.60
CA ALA A 76 7.22 0.65 -0.76
C ALA A 76 7.28 -0.88 -0.96
N GLU A 77 7.34 -1.36 -2.21
CA GLU A 77 7.35 -2.80 -2.53
C GLU A 77 8.66 -3.49 -2.14
N LYS A 78 9.82 -2.92 -2.48
CA LYS A 78 11.13 -3.59 -2.30
C LYS A 78 11.73 -3.39 -0.92
N PHE A 79 11.47 -2.25 -0.28
CA PHE A 79 11.95 -1.97 1.07
C PHE A 79 10.91 -2.33 2.14
N GLY A 80 9.66 -2.61 1.76
CA GLY A 80 8.59 -2.98 2.69
C GLY A 80 7.99 -1.79 3.44
N GLY A 81 7.91 -0.63 2.79
CA GLY A 81 7.44 0.62 3.38
C GLY A 81 5.96 0.93 3.14
N ILE A 82 5.40 1.77 4.01
CA ILE A 82 4.02 2.27 3.97
C ILE A 82 4.06 3.68 3.38
N PHE A 83 3.54 3.83 2.16
CA PHE A 83 3.39 5.13 1.53
C PHE A 83 2.21 5.88 2.14
N TYR A 84 2.51 7.08 2.64
CA TYR A 84 1.55 8.05 3.11
C TYR A 84 1.86 9.40 2.45
N ALA A 85 0.83 10.14 2.08
CA ALA A 85 0.99 11.46 1.49
C ALA A 85 0.16 12.49 2.22
N ASN A 86 0.82 13.55 2.69
CA ASN A 86 0.16 14.77 3.12
C ASN A 86 0.33 15.81 2.01
N ASN A 87 -0.68 15.92 1.14
CA ASN A 87 -0.60 16.73 -0.07
C ASN A 87 0.62 16.37 -0.94
N LYS A 88 1.59 17.29 -1.07
CA LYS A 88 2.83 17.12 -1.83
C LYS A 88 4.01 16.63 -0.98
N HIS A 89 3.78 16.37 0.30
CA HIS A 89 4.77 15.76 1.19
C HIS A 89 4.55 14.25 1.23
N LEU A 90 5.46 13.52 0.59
CA LEU A 90 5.42 12.07 0.42
C LEU A 90 6.29 11.42 1.49
N VAL A 91 5.71 10.52 2.28
CA VAL A 91 6.39 9.86 3.38
C VAL A 91 6.31 8.35 3.21
N ILE A 92 7.45 7.66 3.39
CA ILE A 92 7.49 6.21 3.47
C ILE A 92 7.82 5.81 4.90
N TYR A 93 6.86 5.21 5.59
CA TYR A 93 7.04 4.73 6.96
C TYR A 93 7.43 3.26 6.98
N SER A 94 8.30 2.87 7.91
CA SER A 94 8.42 1.46 8.27
C SER A 94 7.12 1.01 8.96
N PRO A 95 6.71 -0.27 8.86
CA PRO A 95 5.51 -0.75 9.56
C PRO A 95 5.54 -0.53 11.07
N ALA A 96 6.73 -0.55 11.68
CA ALA A 96 6.92 -0.33 13.12
C ALA A 96 6.69 1.13 13.54
N GLU A 97 7.05 2.09 12.69
CA GLU A 97 6.83 3.53 12.94
C GLU A 97 5.41 3.97 12.59
N TRP A 98 4.82 3.35 11.55
CA TRP A 98 3.49 3.72 11.09
C TRP A 98 2.44 3.33 12.12
N TYR A 99 2.29 2.03 12.39
CA TYR A 99 1.16 1.51 13.13
C TYR A 99 1.22 1.86 14.61
N GLN A 100 0.11 2.39 15.12
CA GLN A 100 -0.04 2.74 16.53
C GLN A 100 -1.28 2.08 17.10
N TYR A 101 -1.12 1.51 18.29
CA TYR A 101 -2.23 0.96 19.04
C TYR A 101 -2.72 1.98 20.07
N ASN A 102 -3.86 2.62 19.82
CA ASN A 102 -4.42 3.63 20.72
C ASN A 102 -5.42 3.06 21.74
N GLY A 103 -5.39 1.74 21.98
CA GLY A 103 -6.23 1.09 22.98
C GLY A 103 -7.64 0.76 22.51
N ILE A 104 -7.89 0.75 21.19
CA ILE A 104 -9.18 0.34 20.64
C ILE A 104 -9.27 -1.19 20.68
N ASP A 105 -9.85 -1.69 21.76
CA ASP A 105 -10.23 -3.09 21.92
C ASP A 105 -11.63 -3.32 21.34
N LEU A 106 -11.71 -4.05 20.22
CA LEU A 106 -12.99 -4.46 19.67
C LEU A 106 -13.27 -5.90 20.07
N ARG A 107 -14.14 -6.04 21.06
CA ARG A 107 -14.69 -7.33 21.47
C ARG A 107 -15.85 -7.67 20.55
N TYR A 108 -15.66 -8.70 19.73
CA TYR A 108 -16.71 -9.23 18.86
C TYR A 108 -17.94 -9.55 19.72
N GLN A 109 -19.12 -9.04 19.32
CA GLN A 109 -20.45 -9.11 19.98
C GLN A 109 -20.91 -7.92 20.84
N PHE A 110 -20.08 -6.93 21.18
CA PHE A 110 -20.49 -5.88 22.14
C PHE A 110 -20.51 -4.43 21.60
N ASN A 111 -19.56 -4.02 20.73
CA ASN A 111 -19.25 -2.59 20.51
C ASN A 111 -19.58 -2.04 19.11
N THR A 112 -20.38 -2.75 18.30
CA THR A 112 -20.52 -2.43 16.86
C THR A 112 -21.88 -2.81 16.31
N ALA A 113 -22.53 -1.89 15.58
CA ALA A 113 -23.84 -2.12 14.99
C ALA A 113 -23.84 -3.22 13.91
N THR A 114 -22.78 -3.28 13.09
CA THR A 114 -22.61 -4.29 12.05
C THR A 114 -21.12 -4.65 11.91
N VAL A 115 -20.78 -5.92 12.08
CA VAL A 115 -19.42 -6.45 11.86
C VAL A 115 -19.46 -7.57 10.85
N LYS A 116 -18.67 -7.43 9.78
CA LYS A 116 -18.38 -8.54 8.87
C LYS A 116 -16.98 -9.04 9.18
N LEU A 117 -16.92 -10.20 9.83
CA LEU A 117 -15.67 -10.88 10.18
C LEU A 117 -15.42 -12.00 9.17
N SER A 118 -14.22 -12.03 8.58
CA SER A 118 -13.75 -13.11 7.73
C SER A 118 -12.44 -13.64 8.30
N SER A 119 -12.35 -14.96 8.47
CA SER A 119 -11.18 -15.62 9.04
C SER A 119 -10.77 -16.81 8.18
N ASN A 120 -9.47 -16.90 7.86
CA ASN A 120 -8.89 -17.95 7.02
C ASN A 120 -7.64 -18.53 7.69
N THR A 121 -7.58 -19.86 7.79
CA THR A 121 -6.44 -20.58 8.39
C THR A 121 -5.47 -21.17 7.36
N TYR A 122 -5.72 -20.97 6.06
CA TYR A 122 -4.87 -21.48 4.99
C TYR A 122 -3.45 -20.91 5.07
N ASN A 123 -3.34 -19.60 5.29
CA ASN A 123 -2.05 -18.90 5.40
C ASN A 123 -1.43 -18.99 6.80
N LEU A 124 -2.11 -19.59 7.78
CA LEU A 124 -1.57 -19.79 9.12
C LEU A 124 -0.41 -20.78 9.08
N LYS A 125 0.80 -20.30 9.37
CA LYS A 125 2.05 -21.05 9.42
C LYS A 125 2.78 -20.75 10.73
N THR A 126 3.44 -21.75 11.29
CA THR A 126 4.09 -21.65 12.60
C THR A 126 5.58 -22.01 12.54
N TYR A 127 6.06 -22.41 11.36
CA TYR A 127 7.44 -22.76 11.08
C TYR A 127 7.85 -22.22 9.72
N ILE A 128 9.02 -21.58 9.64
CA ILE A 128 9.61 -21.12 8.38
C ILE A 128 11.13 -21.33 8.40
N LYS A 129 11.70 -21.68 7.24
CA LYS A 129 13.14 -21.79 7.03
C LYS A 129 13.56 -20.76 5.98
N GLY A 130 14.64 -20.05 6.25
CA GLY A 130 15.22 -19.05 5.36
C GLY A 130 16.63 -19.41 4.91
N PHE A 131 16.99 -18.93 3.73
CA PHE A 131 18.31 -19.04 3.14
C PHE A 131 18.82 -17.63 2.78
N GLY A 132 20.00 -17.29 3.29
CA GLY A 132 20.64 -15.98 3.17
C GLY A 132 21.71 -15.95 2.07
N ALA A 133 22.70 -15.08 2.24
CA ALA A 133 23.86 -14.98 1.35
C ALA A 133 24.70 -16.26 1.35
N THR A 134 25.29 -16.57 0.19
CA THR A 134 26.35 -17.57 0.08
C THR A 134 27.66 -16.94 0.50
N LYS A 135 28.33 -17.53 1.49
CA LYS A 135 29.66 -17.11 1.93
C LYS A 135 30.73 -17.50 0.90
N GLU A 136 31.91 -16.90 0.98
CA GLU A 136 33.06 -17.18 0.09
C GLU A 136 33.45 -18.67 0.05
N ASN A 137 33.16 -19.42 1.12
CA ASN A 137 33.41 -20.85 1.22
C ASN A 137 32.30 -21.74 0.60
N GLY A 138 31.33 -21.15 -0.11
CA GLY A 138 30.21 -21.85 -0.73
C GLY A 138 29.08 -22.26 0.24
N THR A 139 29.19 -21.93 1.53
CA THR A 139 28.13 -22.23 2.52
C THR A 139 27.06 -21.16 2.52
N VAL A 140 25.79 -21.56 2.45
CA VAL A 140 24.65 -20.63 2.53
C VAL A 140 24.31 -20.35 4.00
N VAL A 141 24.04 -19.10 4.33
CA VAL A 141 23.53 -18.73 5.66
C VAL A 141 22.12 -19.28 5.80
N GLU A 142 21.84 -20.09 6.82
CA GLU A 142 20.50 -20.62 7.08
C GLU A 142 19.96 -20.11 8.41
N ALA A 143 18.65 -19.87 8.47
CA ALA A 143 17.95 -19.59 9.72
C ALA A 143 16.61 -20.30 9.74
N ILE A 144 16.14 -20.62 10.95
CA ILE A 144 14.84 -21.23 11.19
C ILE A 144 14.12 -20.38 12.22
N TYR A 145 12.85 -20.07 11.95
CA TYR A 145 11.96 -19.46 12.92
C TYR A 145 10.80 -20.41 13.23
N VAL A 146 10.50 -20.52 14.53
CA VAL A 146 9.43 -21.35 15.10
C VAL A 146 8.61 -20.43 15.99
N SER A 147 7.33 -20.26 15.65
CA SER A 147 6.43 -19.41 16.44
C SER A 147 6.08 -20.07 17.79
N PRO A 148 5.90 -19.29 18.87
CA PRO A 148 5.33 -19.78 20.13
C PRO A 148 3.96 -20.45 19.96
N ASN A 149 3.19 -20.00 18.96
CA ASN A 149 1.86 -20.54 18.62
C ASN A 149 1.91 -21.95 18.00
N VAL A 150 3.11 -22.54 17.80
CA VAL A 150 3.26 -23.98 17.51
C VAL A 150 2.59 -24.86 18.56
N SER A 151 2.61 -24.44 19.83
CA SER A 151 1.94 -25.16 20.93
C SER A 151 0.43 -25.30 20.71
N LYS A 152 -0.18 -24.28 20.09
CA LYS A 152 -1.62 -24.18 19.85
C LYS A 152 -2.06 -24.78 18.52
N TYR A 153 -1.31 -24.49 17.45
CA TYR A 153 -1.71 -24.86 16.08
C TYR A 153 -0.90 -26.01 15.48
N GLY A 154 0.07 -26.55 16.22
CA GLY A 154 1.01 -27.55 15.74
C GLY A 154 2.04 -26.97 14.77
N ARG A 155 2.91 -27.84 14.23
CA ARG A 155 3.97 -27.45 13.30
C ARG A 155 3.43 -27.36 11.87
N ARG A 156 3.25 -26.14 11.36
CA ARG A 156 2.78 -25.84 10.00
C ARG A 156 3.87 -25.10 9.25
N LYS A 157 4.46 -25.75 8.24
CA LYS A 157 5.62 -25.24 7.50
C LYS A 157 5.19 -24.27 6.40
N ALA A 158 5.74 -23.07 6.41
CA ALA A 158 5.68 -22.12 5.30
C ALA A 158 6.63 -22.53 4.18
N GLU A 159 6.44 -21.93 3.01
CA GLU A 159 7.42 -21.98 1.93
C GLU A 159 8.75 -21.34 2.40
N PRO A 160 9.90 -21.85 1.94
CA PRO A 160 11.17 -21.28 2.31
C PRO A 160 11.37 -19.91 1.66
N VAL A 161 11.98 -18.98 2.40
CA VAL A 161 12.32 -17.65 1.89
C VAL A 161 13.81 -17.61 1.58
N SER A 162 14.18 -17.22 0.36
CA SER A 162 15.57 -17.06 -0.06
C SER A 162 15.87 -15.59 -0.30
N ASP A 163 16.83 -15.05 0.44
CA ASP A 163 17.21 -13.65 0.36
C ASP A 163 18.71 -13.45 0.59
N GLY A 164 19.44 -13.24 -0.51
CA GLY A 164 20.89 -13.05 -0.51
C GLY A 164 21.39 -11.80 0.21
N ARG A 165 20.50 -10.91 0.68
CA ARG A 165 20.88 -9.70 1.42
C ARG A 165 21.39 -10.01 2.83
N PHE A 166 21.03 -11.17 3.40
CA PHE A 166 21.35 -11.50 4.79
C PHE A 166 22.64 -12.32 4.91
N TYR A 167 23.69 -11.69 5.41
CA TYR A 167 24.99 -12.33 5.70
C TYR A 167 25.05 -12.99 7.09
N TYR A 168 24.11 -12.65 7.98
CA TYR A 168 24.06 -13.13 9.37
C TYR A 168 22.72 -13.84 9.66
N SER A 169 22.79 -14.99 10.33
CA SER A 169 21.61 -15.82 10.64
C SER A 169 20.61 -15.12 11.56
N VAL A 170 21.09 -14.29 12.50
CA VAL A 170 20.24 -13.54 13.44
C VAL A 170 19.31 -12.58 12.70
N ASN A 171 19.87 -11.76 11.80
CA ASN A 171 19.09 -10.80 11.01
C ASN A 171 18.11 -11.53 10.06
N LEU A 172 18.54 -12.65 9.48
CA LEU A 172 17.66 -13.51 8.68
C LEU A 172 16.50 -14.05 9.53
N GLN A 173 16.78 -14.50 10.76
CA GLN A 173 15.74 -15.00 11.66
C GLN A 173 14.73 -13.92 12.03
N GLU A 174 15.15 -12.69 12.34
CA GLU A 174 14.26 -11.56 12.59
C GLU A 174 13.39 -11.25 11.36
N TYR A 175 13.99 -11.25 10.17
CA TYR A 175 13.24 -11.09 8.92
C TYR A 175 12.19 -12.20 8.74
N LEU A 176 12.53 -13.46 9.00
CA LEU A 176 11.59 -14.58 8.92
C LEU A 176 10.37 -14.42 9.84
N LYS A 177 10.51 -13.74 11.00
CA LYS A 177 9.36 -13.43 11.87
C LYS A 177 8.33 -12.56 11.18
N THR A 178 8.78 -11.61 10.35
CA THR A 178 7.90 -10.69 9.59
C THR A 178 7.21 -11.36 8.41
N GLN A 179 7.72 -12.50 7.95
CA GLN A 179 7.23 -13.20 6.76
C GLN A 179 6.25 -14.33 7.08
N ILE A 180 5.94 -14.54 8.36
CA ILE A 180 5.03 -15.59 8.80
C ILE A 180 3.82 -14.99 9.50
N LEU A 181 2.65 -15.58 9.23
CA LEU A 181 1.43 -15.30 9.95
C LEU A 181 1.09 -16.53 10.79
N ASP A 182 1.24 -16.41 12.11
CA ASP A 182 1.09 -17.51 13.07
C ASP A 182 -0.26 -17.51 13.81
N VAL A 183 -1.14 -16.58 13.42
CA VAL A 183 -2.55 -16.46 13.81
C VAL A 183 -3.45 -16.49 12.56
N PRO A 184 -4.75 -16.85 12.66
CA PRO A 184 -5.62 -16.89 11.49
C PRO A 184 -5.64 -15.55 10.73
N GLU A 185 -5.55 -15.59 9.41
CA GLU A 185 -5.71 -14.40 8.56
C GLU A 185 -7.13 -13.88 8.76
N THR A 186 -7.25 -12.70 9.33
CA THR A 186 -8.51 -12.14 9.79
C THR A 186 -8.70 -10.76 9.19
N SER A 187 -9.88 -10.54 8.62
CA SER A 187 -10.34 -9.25 8.12
C SER A 187 -11.66 -8.89 8.75
N ILE A 188 -11.81 -7.62 9.13
CA ILE A 188 -12.97 -7.08 9.79
C ILE A 188 -13.42 -5.81 9.05
N ASP A 189 -14.66 -5.79 8.59
CA ASP A 189 -15.34 -4.56 8.18
C ASP A 189 -16.36 -4.13 9.24
N ILE A 190 -16.24 -2.88 9.71
CA ILE A 190 -17.08 -2.27 10.74
C ILE A 190 -17.72 -1.00 10.20
N GLN A 191 -19.00 -0.80 10.52
CA GLN A 191 -19.62 0.53 10.47
C GLN A 191 -19.38 1.22 11.81
N TYR A 192 -18.54 2.24 11.81
CA TYR A 192 -18.11 2.90 13.04
C TYR A 192 -19.11 3.95 13.47
N THR A 193 -19.69 3.75 14.66
CA THR A 193 -20.69 4.64 15.27
C THR A 193 -20.13 5.44 16.44
N GLY A 194 -18.84 5.28 16.75
CA GLY A 194 -18.19 6.03 17.82
C GLY A 194 -17.91 7.48 17.42
N SER A 195 -17.55 8.30 18.41
CA SER A 195 -17.21 9.72 18.24
C SER A 195 -15.71 9.98 18.29
N GLU A 196 -14.89 8.95 18.47
CA GLU A 196 -13.44 9.11 18.60
C GLU A 196 -12.84 9.33 17.21
N PRO A 197 -11.83 10.21 17.08
CA PRO A 197 -11.11 10.37 15.83
C PRO A 197 -10.30 9.10 15.55
N ILE A 198 -10.58 8.44 14.43
CA ILE A 198 -9.81 7.28 13.98
C ILE A 198 -8.70 7.76 13.06
N SER A 199 -7.48 7.41 13.45
CA SER A 199 -6.28 7.69 12.68
C SER A 199 -6.06 6.63 11.59
N GLU A 200 -5.41 6.99 10.48
CA GLU A 200 -5.11 6.05 9.39
C GLU A 200 -4.14 4.94 9.80
N ASN A 201 -3.40 5.14 10.89
CA ASN A 201 -2.40 4.23 11.41
C ASN A 201 -2.88 3.37 12.58
N GLU A 202 -4.19 3.41 12.87
CA GLU A 202 -4.80 2.69 13.98
C GLU A 202 -4.61 1.17 13.88
N GLN A 203 -4.46 0.55 15.04
CA GLN A 203 -4.53 -0.90 15.22
C GLN A 203 -5.67 -1.28 16.15
N LEU A 204 -6.19 -2.47 15.92
CA LEU A 204 -7.31 -3.05 16.63
C LEU A 204 -6.89 -4.37 17.24
N TYR A 205 -7.06 -4.53 18.55
CA TYR A 205 -6.90 -5.83 19.17
C TYR A 205 -8.20 -6.63 19.07
N LEU A 206 -8.16 -7.75 18.34
CA LEU A 206 -9.28 -8.65 18.20
C LEU A 206 -9.15 -9.84 19.15
N ILE A 207 -10.19 -10.06 19.94
CA ILE A 207 -10.41 -11.29 20.70
C ILE A 207 -11.57 -12.05 20.05
N HIS A 208 -11.28 -13.19 19.42
CA HIS A 208 -12.29 -14.07 18.83
C HIS A 208 -12.59 -15.24 19.77
N GLU A 209 -13.58 -15.08 20.65
CA GLU A 209 -13.94 -16.10 21.65
C GLU A 209 -14.41 -17.41 20.99
N GLY A 210 -15.26 -17.35 19.97
CA GLY A 210 -15.82 -18.56 19.32
C GLY A 210 -14.79 -19.48 18.65
N LEU A 211 -13.70 -18.93 18.11
CA LEU A 211 -12.59 -19.69 17.53
C LEU A 211 -11.36 -19.75 18.46
N GLY A 212 -11.46 -19.14 19.64
CA GLY A 212 -10.46 -19.15 20.70
C GLY A 212 -9.10 -18.59 20.27
N TYR A 213 -9.04 -17.52 19.48
CA TYR A 213 -7.79 -16.87 19.11
C TYR A 213 -7.84 -15.35 19.23
N GLU A 214 -6.65 -14.77 19.31
CA GLU A 214 -6.44 -13.33 19.45
C GLU A 214 -5.50 -12.88 18.33
N SER A 215 -5.74 -11.68 17.78
CA SER A 215 -4.91 -11.12 16.72
C SER A 215 -4.95 -9.60 16.77
N MET A 216 -3.78 -8.98 16.55
CA MET A 216 -3.71 -7.56 16.20
C MET A 216 -4.09 -7.39 14.73
N LEU A 217 -5.00 -6.47 14.44
CA LEU A 217 -5.36 -6.08 13.07
C LEU A 217 -4.96 -4.63 12.84
N SER A 218 -4.50 -4.30 11.65
CA SER A 218 -4.18 -2.92 11.27
C SER A 218 -5.28 -2.34 10.40
N LEU A 219 -5.58 -1.04 10.54
CA LEU A 219 -6.47 -0.34 9.63
C LEU A 219 -5.88 -0.35 8.21
N LYS A 220 -6.67 -0.80 7.23
CA LYS A 220 -6.28 -0.89 5.81
C LYS A 220 -7.19 -0.09 4.89
N ARG A 221 -8.45 0.12 5.29
CA ARG A 221 -9.44 0.85 4.53
C ARG A 221 -10.25 1.73 5.46
N MET A 222 -10.49 2.96 5.02
CA MET A 222 -11.41 3.88 5.65
C MET A 222 -12.26 4.51 4.56
N THR A 223 -13.58 4.55 4.75
CA THR A 223 -14.52 5.12 3.80
C THR A 223 -15.44 6.08 4.55
N PHE A 224 -15.27 7.37 4.28
CA PHE A 224 -16.14 8.41 4.77
C PHE A 224 -17.18 8.77 3.72
N TYR A 225 -18.39 9.06 4.18
CA TYR A 225 -19.45 9.57 3.34
C TYR A 225 -19.61 11.07 3.55
N HIS A 226 -20.30 11.72 2.61
CA HIS A 226 -20.58 13.14 2.73
C HIS A 226 -21.38 13.41 4.02
N PRO A 227 -21.12 14.51 4.75
CA PRO A 227 -21.87 14.86 5.96
C PRO A 227 -23.40 14.94 5.81
N TYR A 228 -23.93 14.95 4.58
CA TYR A 228 -25.36 15.02 4.29
C TYR A 228 -26.00 13.66 4.02
N THR A 229 -25.22 12.58 3.88
CA THR A 229 -25.79 11.24 3.68
C THR A 229 -26.15 10.56 5.00
N ASN A 230 -25.73 11.12 6.14
CA ASN A 230 -25.94 10.56 7.49
C ASN A 230 -25.53 9.08 7.60
N GLN A 231 -24.52 8.66 6.83
CA GLN A 231 -23.99 7.30 6.87
C GLN A 231 -22.74 7.27 7.75
N PRO A 232 -22.64 6.31 8.69
CA PRO A 232 -21.43 6.14 9.47
C PRO A 232 -20.26 5.73 8.57
N PRO A 233 -19.02 6.13 8.89
CA PRO A 233 -17.85 5.67 8.15
C PRO A 233 -17.69 4.15 8.23
N GLU A 234 -17.16 3.57 7.16
CA GLU A 234 -16.77 2.16 7.14
C GLU A 234 -15.26 2.01 7.34
N LEU A 235 -14.88 1.12 8.25
CA LEU A 235 -13.48 0.78 8.54
C LEU A 235 -13.23 -0.67 8.19
N GLY A 236 -12.10 -0.93 7.53
CA GLY A 236 -11.61 -2.26 7.20
C GLY A 236 -10.27 -2.52 7.87
N PHE A 237 -10.23 -3.47 8.80
CA PHE A 237 -9.03 -3.91 9.52
C PHE A 237 -8.59 -5.28 9.02
N SER A 238 -7.27 -5.52 8.94
CA SER A 238 -6.72 -6.78 8.47
C SER A 238 -5.30 -7.03 9.01
N ASN A 239 -4.97 -8.30 9.26
CA ASN A 239 -3.62 -8.75 9.65
C ASN A 239 -2.84 -9.42 8.50
N LYS A 240 -3.35 -9.36 7.27
CA LYS A 240 -2.71 -9.99 6.12
C LYS A 240 -1.37 -9.31 5.80
N LEU A 241 -0.31 -10.12 5.66
CA LEU A 241 1.08 -9.64 5.49
C LEU A 241 1.29 -8.75 4.26
N LEU A 242 0.77 -9.17 3.09
CA LEU A 242 0.96 -8.45 1.82
C LEU A 242 -0.16 -7.46 1.49
N ASP A 243 -1.04 -7.18 2.45
CA ASP A 243 -2.28 -6.46 2.16
C ASP A 243 -1.99 -5.03 1.71
N MET A 244 -1.13 -4.31 2.42
CA MET A 244 -0.91 -2.89 2.19
C MET A 244 -0.13 -2.62 0.88
N VAL A 245 0.86 -3.45 0.55
CA VAL A 245 1.51 -3.46 -0.78
C VAL A 245 0.49 -3.79 -1.88
N THR A 246 -0.37 -4.80 -1.66
CA THR A 246 -1.40 -5.17 -2.63
C THR A 246 -2.41 -4.04 -2.83
N ILE A 247 -2.81 -3.36 -1.75
CA ILE A 247 -3.72 -2.21 -1.75
C ILE A 247 -3.09 -1.05 -2.51
N GLN A 248 -1.83 -0.71 -2.25
CA GLN A 248 -1.11 0.33 -2.99
C GLN A 248 -1.05 0.01 -4.49
N ARG A 249 -0.72 -1.24 -4.86
CA ARG A 249 -0.73 -1.69 -6.25
C ARG A 249 -2.11 -1.58 -6.89
N GLN A 250 -3.16 -1.94 -6.16
CA GLN A 250 -4.54 -1.81 -6.63
C GLN A 250 -4.95 -0.33 -6.79
N ALA A 251 -4.61 0.53 -5.84
CA ALA A 251 -4.85 1.97 -5.91
C ALA A 251 -4.14 2.57 -7.13
N HIS A 252 -2.91 2.16 -7.40
CA HIS A 252 -2.17 2.62 -8.57
C HIS A 252 -2.80 2.14 -9.90
N ARG A 253 -3.21 0.86 -9.98
CA ARG A 253 -3.96 0.38 -11.15
C ARG A 253 -5.24 1.18 -11.39
N ARG A 254 -5.94 1.56 -10.32
CA ARG A 254 -7.13 2.42 -10.41
C ARG A 254 -6.78 3.81 -10.96
N TYR A 255 -5.66 4.41 -10.52
CA TYR A 255 -5.13 5.66 -11.08
C TYR A 255 -4.87 5.55 -12.58
N ASN A 256 -4.09 4.56 -13.03
CA ASN A 256 -3.76 4.40 -14.45
C ASN A 256 -5.01 4.15 -15.31
N ASN A 257 -5.96 3.35 -14.82
CA ASN A 257 -7.22 3.10 -15.51
C ASN A 257 -8.09 4.36 -15.59
N MET A 258 -8.08 5.20 -14.55
CA MET A 258 -8.83 6.45 -14.54
C MET A 258 -8.22 7.47 -15.52
N ASN A 259 -6.89 7.61 -15.57
CA ASN A 259 -6.25 8.51 -16.54
C ASN A 259 -6.61 8.13 -17.97
N LYS A 260 -6.58 6.84 -18.32
CA LYS A 260 -7.04 6.34 -19.63
C LYS A 260 -8.50 6.70 -19.91
N ARG A 261 -9.37 6.60 -18.91
CA ARG A 261 -10.79 7.00 -19.05
C ARG A 261 -10.94 8.52 -19.24
N LEU A 262 -10.18 9.32 -18.49
CA LEU A 262 -10.18 10.77 -18.63
C LEU A 262 -9.69 11.19 -20.02
N GLU A 263 -8.64 10.56 -20.53
CA GLU A 263 -8.17 10.75 -21.90
C GLU A 263 -9.27 10.43 -22.91
N SER A 264 -9.91 9.25 -22.82
CA SER A 264 -11.01 8.90 -23.74
C SER A 264 -12.17 9.89 -23.67
N THR A 265 -12.57 10.32 -22.48
CA THR A 265 -13.62 11.34 -22.32
C THR A 265 -13.21 12.70 -22.89
N ARG A 266 -11.94 13.11 -22.73
CA ARG A 266 -11.42 14.34 -23.36
C ARG A 266 -11.50 14.27 -24.88
N PHE A 267 -11.14 13.14 -25.48
CA PHE A 267 -11.25 12.93 -26.94
C PHE A 267 -12.70 12.98 -27.42
N GLU A 268 -13.64 12.35 -26.71
CA GLU A 268 -15.07 12.40 -27.04
C GLU A 268 -15.62 13.83 -26.96
N VAL A 269 -15.30 14.57 -25.89
CA VAL A 269 -15.71 15.97 -25.73
C VAL A 269 -15.14 16.84 -26.85
N GLN A 270 -13.86 16.66 -27.23
CA GLN A 270 -13.25 17.39 -28.34
C GLN A 270 -13.99 17.12 -29.66
N GLN A 271 -14.36 15.88 -29.96
CA GLN A 271 -15.15 15.55 -31.16
C GLN A 271 -16.53 16.20 -31.12
N VAL A 272 -17.24 16.17 -29.97
CA VAL A 272 -18.54 16.82 -29.82
C VAL A 272 -18.43 18.34 -29.99
N THR A 273 -17.40 18.98 -29.41
CA THR A 273 -17.16 20.42 -29.60
C THR A 273 -16.80 20.76 -31.04
N GLY A 274 -16.03 19.89 -31.73
CA GLY A 274 -15.72 20.05 -33.15
C GLY A 274 -16.97 19.98 -34.02
N ILE A 275 -17.82 18.98 -33.81
CA ILE A 275 -19.11 18.84 -34.49
C ILE A 275 -20.01 20.05 -34.21
N ALA A 276 -20.11 20.49 -32.97
CA ALA A 276 -20.91 21.67 -32.60
C ALA A 276 -20.39 22.95 -33.27
N ASN A 277 -19.07 23.16 -33.31
CA ASN A 277 -18.47 24.31 -33.97
C ASN A 277 -18.65 24.28 -35.50
N THR A 278 -18.54 23.09 -36.11
CA THR A 278 -18.83 22.92 -37.55
C THR A 278 -20.30 23.17 -37.86
N ALA A 279 -21.22 22.70 -37.00
CA ALA A 279 -22.66 22.97 -37.15
C ALA A 279 -22.97 24.47 -37.00
N LEU A 280 -22.39 25.15 -36.00
CA LEU A 280 -22.54 26.60 -35.80
C LEU A 280 -21.93 27.43 -36.94
N SER A 281 -20.82 26.97 -37.53
CA SER A 281 -20.19 27.65 -38.68
C SER A 281 -20.94 27.42 -39.99
N GLY A 282 -21.67 26.31 -40.14
CA GLY A 282 -22.46 25.99 -41.33
C GLY A 282 -23.72 26.85 -41.50
N ASP A 283 -24.28 27.34 -40.39
CA ASP A 283 -25.53 28.13 -40.39
C ASP A 283 -25.30 29.64 -40.69
N VAL A 284 -24.06 30.14 -40.76
CA VAL A 284 -23.76 31.57 -40.94
C VAL A 284 -23.55 31.99 -42.40
N VAL A 285 -23.59 31.07 -43.38
CA VAL A 285 -23.35 31.42 -44.79
C VAL A 285 -24.67 31.72 -45.51
N GLY A 286 -25.23 32.90 -45.27
CA GLY A 286 -26.31 33.50 -46.06
C GLY A 286 -25.93 34.92 -46.48
N GLU A 287 -25.29 35.04 -47.64
CA GLU A 287 -24.95 36.32 -48.26
C GLU A 287 -26.24 37.03 -48.73
N VAL A 288 -26.52 38.22 -48.18
CA VAL A 288 -27.63 39.07 -48.63
C VAL A 288 -27.14 39.83 -49.86
N THR A 289 -27.44 39.34 -51.05
CA THR A 289 -27.40 40.11 -52.31
C THR A 289 -28.73 40.79 -52.58
#